data_AF-A0A3D5NC56-F1
#
_entry.id   AF-A0A3D5NC56-F1
#
_cell.length_a   1.000
_cell.length_b   1.000
_cell.length_c   1.000
_cell.angle_alpha   90.00
_cell.angle_beta   90.00
_cell.angle_gamma   90.00
#
_symmetry.space_group_name_H-M   'P 1'
#
loop_
_entity.id
_entity.type
_entity.pdbx_description
1 polymer ?
#
loop_
_entity_poly.entity_id
_entity_poly.type
_entity_poly.pdbx_seq_one_letter_code
_entity_poly.pdbx_strand_id
1 'polypeptide(L)'
;MPNSTGRFRTLMLCVFATLSFGGIAHADGPPFDLPVDCLNGECEIVHYVDHDAGPEIRDYACGTTTYNGHRGTDFAIPDEATMLLGVAVRAIADGTVTALREGVEDIDSGRLDKDSLEGIECGNGILIDHANGWQS
;
A
#
# COMPACT_ATOMS: atom_id res chain seq x y z
N MET A 1 -36.13 -51.64 49.34
CA MET A 1 -35.04 -50.82 49.93
C MET A 1 -33.72 -51.44 49.50
N PRO A 2 -32.66 -50.67 49.24
CA PRO A 2 -32.33 -50.02 47.96
C PRO A 2 -31.12 -50.65 47.25
N ASN A 3 -30.91 -50.36 45.96
CA ASN A 3 -29.60 -49.88 45.48
C ASN A 3 -29.67 -49.34 44.05
N SER A 4 -29.39 -48.05 43.95
CA SER A 4 -29.08 -47.29 42.74
C SER A 4 -27.68 -47.67 42.26
N THR A 5 -27.48 -47.93 40.97
CA THR A 5 -26.20 -47.69 40.30
C THR A 5 -26.46 -47.27 38.86
N GLY A 6 -26.01 -46.06 38.54
CA GLY A 6 -26.37 -45.34 37.31
C GLY A 6 -25.70 -45.85 36.05
N ARG A 7 -26.30 -45.47 34.92
CA ARG A 7 -25.67 -45.45 33.61
C ARG A 7 -26.17 -44.25 32.80
N PHE A 8 -25.87 -43.04 33.28
CA PHE A 8 -25.80 -41.85 32.43
C PHE A 8 -24.51 -41.92 31.62
N ARG A 9 -24.46 -42.79 30.62
CA ARG A 9 -23.41 -42.76 29.61
C ARG A 9 -24.03 -43.27 28.34
N THR A 10 -24.20 -42.37 27.37
CA THR A 10 -24.18 -42.57 25.90
C THR A 10 -25.20 -41.64 25.27
N LEU A 11 -24.84 -40.36 25.11
CA LEU A 11 -25.07 -39.60 23.87
C LEU A 11 -24.45 -38.18 23.99
N MET A 12 -23.13 -38.10 24.07
CA MET A 12 -22.44 -36.82 23.88
C MET A 12 -21.22 -37.08 23.00
N LEU A 13 -21.50 -37.58 21.79
CA LEU A 13 -20.52 -37.83 20.75
C LEU A 13 -21.19 -37.42 19.44
N CYS A 14 -21.04 -36.15 19.03
CA CYS A 14 -21.23 -35.69 17.64
C CYS A 14 -21.03 -34.17 17.41
N VAL A 15 -20.63 -33.36 18.40
CA VAL A 15 -20.51 -31.88 18.20
C VAL A 15 -19.06 -31.38 18.38
N PHE A 16 -18.06 -32.11 17.86
CA PHE A 16 -16.66 -31.67 17.94
C PHE A 16 -15.84 -32.04 16.69
N ALA A 17 -16.44 -31.91 15.51
CA ALA A 17 -15.72 -32.12 14.24
C ALA A 17 -16.01 -31.05 13.18
N THR A 18 -16.30 -29.82 13.61
CA THR A 18 -16.09 -28.63 12.78
C THR A 18 -14.78 -27.96 13.24
N LEU A 19 -13.65 -28.68 13.09
CA LEU A 19 -12.36 -27.99 13.09
C LEU A 19 -12.33 -27.14 11.83
N SER A 20 -12.40 -25.84 12.04
CA SER A 20 -12.22 -24.81 11.04
C SER A 20 -11.00 -25.12 10.17
N PHE A 21 -11.22 -25.40 8.89
CA PHE A 21 -10.22 -25.17 7.84
C PHE A 21 -10.04 -23.65 7.69
N GLY A 22 -9.49 -23.01 8.71
CA GLY A 22 -8.91 -21.69 8.55
C GLY A 22 -7.58 -21.88 7.84
N GLY A 23 -7.55 -21.64 6.53
CA GLY A 23 -6.28 -21.53 5.82
C GLY A 23 -5.42 -20.45 6.48
N ILE A 24 -4.11 -20.66 6.53
CA ILE A 24 -3.19 -19.58 6.88
C ILE A 24 -3.38 -18.53 5.78
N ALA A 25 -3.87 -17.34 6.15
CA ALA A 25 -3.83 -16.20 5.26
C ALA A 25 -2.35 -15.87 5.02
N HIS A 26 -1.85 -16.20 3.84
CA HIS A 26 -0.58 -15.68 3.39
C HIS A 26 -0.81 -14.23 2.94
N ALA A 27 0.13 -13.33 3.23
CA ALA A 27 0.14 -12.05 2.53
C ALA A 27 0.31 -12.38 1.04
N ASP A 28 -0.67 -12.00 0.22
CA ASP A 28 -0.76 -12.44 -1.18
C ASP A 28 0.26 -11.75 -2.12
N GLY A 29 1.19 -10.96 -1.57
CA GLY A 29 2.20 -10.21 -2.32
C GLY A 29 3.64 -10.52 -1.93
N PRO A 30 4.61 -10.12 -2.78
CA PRO A 30 6.01 -9.99 -2.37
C PRO A 30 6.15 -9.23 -1.05
N PRO A 31 7.21 -9.47 -0.26
CA PRO A 31 7.48 -8.66 0.92
C PRO A 31 7.88 -7.24 0.46
N PHE A 32 6.89 -6.35 0.38
CA PHE A 32 7.09 -4.96 -0.01
C PHE A 32 7.73 -4.16 1.13
N ASP A 33 8.75 -3.37 0.78
CA ASP A 33 9.46 -2.43 1.64
C ASP A 33 9.07 -0.97 1.33
N LEU A 34 9.64 -0.01 2.07
CA LEU A 34 9.45 1.42 1.84
C LEU A 34 10.19 1.87 0.55
N PRO A 35 9.54 2.61 -0.36
CA PRO A 35 10.16 3.01 -1.64
C PRO A 35 11.17 4.16 -1.51
N VAL A 36 11.38 4.70 -0.31
CA VAL A 36 12.22 5.87 -0.08
C VAL A 36 13.18 5.62 1.08
N ASP A 37 14.43 6.01 0.89
CA ASP A 37 15.46 5.99 1.93
C ASP A 37 15.66 7.40 2.48
N CYS A 38 14.71 7.82 3.30
CA CYS A 38 14.71 9.14 3.91
C CYS A 38 15.46 9.08 5.24
N LEU A 39 16.70 9.57 5.23
CA LEU A 39 17.47 9.69 6.47
C LEU A 39 16.84 10.79 7.33
N ASN A 40 16.96 10.64 8.66
CA ASN A 40 16.67 11.72 9.63
C ASN A 40 15.27 12.37 9.58
N GLY A 41 14.26 11.71 8.98
CA GLY A 41 12.92 12.29 8.87
C GLY A 41 12.77 13.30 7.74
N GLU A 42 13.63 13.22 6.71
CA GLU A 42 13.59 14.09 5.53
C GLU A 42 12.37 13.87 4.61
N CYS A 43 11.46 12.96 4.95
CA CYS A 43 10.24 12.76 4.17
C CYS A 43 9.01 12.68 5.06
N GLU A 44 7.92 13.25 4.56
CA GLU A 44 6.59 13.17 5.16
C GLU A 44 5.62 12.54 4.16
N ILE A 45 4.64 11.78 4.67
CA ILE A 45 3.55 11.30 3.83
C ILE A 45 2.52 12.42 3.71
N VAL A 46 2.26 12.88 2.49
CA VAL A 46 1.31 13.97 2.23
C VAL A 46 -0.04 13.45 1.73
N HIS A 47 -0.06 12.29 1.06
CA HIS A 47 -1.28 11.63 0.62
C HIS A 47 -1.17 10.10 0.71
N TYR A 48 -2.23 9.44 1.14
CA TYR A 48 -2.42 7.98 1.11
C TYR A 48 -3.34 7.56 -0.03
N VAL A 49 -3.41 6.27 -0.32
CA VAL A 49 -4.38 5.69 -1.26
C VAL A 49 -5.79 6.04 -0.81
N ASP A 50 -6.63 6.44 -1.75
CA ASP A 50 -8.05 6.65 -1.53
C ASP A 50 -8.78 5.30 -1.54
N HIS A 51 -9.27 4.88 -0.37
CA HIS A 51 -10.01 3.64 -0.19
C HIS A 51 -11.48 3.73 -0.59
N ASP A 52 -11.98 4.94 -0.85
CA ASP A 52 -13.38 5.18 -1.17
C ASP A 52 -13.47 5.88 -2.53
N ALA A 53 -13.63 5.09 -3.60
CA ALA A 53 -13.76 5.61 -4.96
C ALA A 53 -15.12 6.33 -5.11
N GLY A 54 -15.17 7.60 -4.70
CA GLY A 54 -16.38 8.42 -4.64
C GLY A 54 -16.09 9.86 -4.19
N PRO A 55 -17.12 10.72 -4.03
CA PRO A 55 -16.92 12.08 -3.52
C PRO A 55 -16.42 12.10 -2.07
N GLU A 56 -16.63 11.02 -1.34
CA GLU A 56 -16.10 10.82 0.01
C GLU A 56 -14.67 10.29 -0.12
N ILE A 57 -13.70 11.05 0.37
CA ILE A 57 -12.29 10.64 0.38
C ILE A 57 -11.97 9.91 1.68
N ARG A 58 -11.19 8.83 1.61
CA ARG A 58 -10.82 8.11 2.83
C ARG A 58 -9.47 7.42 2.74
N ASP A 59 -8.55 7.78 3.63
CA ASP A 59 -7.30 7.05 3.79
C ASP A 59 -7.47 5.77 4.63
N TYR A 60 -6.41 4.97 4.71
CA TYR A 60 -6.39 3.68 5.43
C TYR A 60 -6.73 3.81 6.92
N ALA A 61 -6.51 4.98 7.51
CA ALA A 61 -6.75 5.30 8.91
C ALA A 61 -8.12 5.97 9.13
N CYS A 62 -9.02 5.92 8.13
CA CYS A 62 -10.31 6.59 8.13
C CYS A 62 -10.21 8.12 8.24
N GLY A 63 -9.05 8.68 7.90
CA GLY A 63 -8.81 10.10 7.77
C GLY A 63 -9.05 10.60 6.34
N THR A 64 -8.65 11.86 6.11
CA THR A 64 -8.81 12.57 4.85
C THR A 64 -7.47 13.01 4.26
N THR A 65 -6.36 12.35 4.62
CA THR A 65 -5.02 12.67 4.09
C THR A 65 -4.86 11.99 2.73
N THR A 66 -5.69 12.38 1.78
CA THR A 66 -5.79 11.83 0.42
C THR A 66 -6.63 12.78 -0.44
N TYR A 67 -6.89 12.44 -1.70
CA TYR A 67 -7.81 13.13 -2.59
C TYR A 67 -8.55 12.14 -3.47
N ASN A 68 -9.69 12.57 -4.05
CA ASN A 68 -10.60 11.68 -4.80
C ASN A 68 -9.86 10.96 -5.93
N GLY A 69 -9.87 9.63 -5.86
CA GLY A 69 -9.28 8.75 -6.86
C GLY A 69 -7.76 8.63 -6.76
N HIS A 70 -7.15 9.04 -5.64
CA HIS A 70 -5.72 8.84 -5.44
C HIS A 70 -5.35 7.36 -5.36
N ARG A 71 -4.37 6.93 -6.17
CA ARG A 71 -4.03 5.51 -6.34
C ARG A 71 -2.69 5.10 -5.71
N GLY A 72 -1.98 6.04 -5.08
CA GLY A 72 -0.64 5.83 -4.55
C GLY A 72 -0.46 6.34 -3.12
N THR A 73 0.78 6.36 -2.64
CA THR A 73 1.16 7.06 -1.42
C THR A 73 2.27 8.04 -1.78
N ASP A 74 2.10 9.29 -1.38
CA ASP A 74 2.99 10.38 -1.78
C ASP A 74 3.92 10.72 -0.62
N PHE A 75 5.23 10.66 -0.89
CA PHE A 75 6.29 11.05 0.03
C PHE A 75 6.87 12.39 -0.42
N ALA A 76 6.74 13.41 0.42
CA ALA A 76 7.29 14.74 0.16
C ALA A 76 8.55 14.96 0.99
N ILE A 77 9.58 15.52 0.35
CA ILE A 77 10.75 16.08 1.01
C ILE A 77 10.48 17.54 1.43
N PRO A 78 11.20 18.09 2.43
CA PRO A 78 10.85 19.37 3.04
C PRO A 78 11.07 20.58 2.13
N ASP A 79 12.10 20.55 1.28
CA ASP A 79 12.48 21.70 0.46
C ASP A 79 13.32 21.33 -0.79
N GLU A 80 13.52 22.33 -1.65
CA GLU A 80 14.32 22.24 -2.88
C GLU A 80 15.80 21.94 -2.60
N ALA A 81 16.34 22.36 -1.45
CA ALA A 81 17.73 22.06 -1.11
C ALA A 81 17.92 20.56 -0.87
N THR A 82 16.98 19.91 -0.15
CA THR A 82 16.95 18.45 -0.01
C THR A 82 16.74 17.76 -1.37
N MET A 83 15.91 18.31 -2.25
CA MET A 83 15.69 17.78 -3.59
C MET A 83 17.00 17.73 -4.39
N LEU A 84 17.74 18.84 -4.40
CA LEU A 84 19.00 18.99 -5.13
C LEU A 84 20.13 18.12 -4.56
N LEU A 85 20.10 17.83 -3.26
CA LEU A 85 21.01 16.85 -2.65
C LEU A 85 20.68 15.41 -3.06
N GLY A 86 19.42 15.15 -3.38
CA GLY A 86 18.89 13.87 -3.83
C GLY A 86 18.51 12.96 -2.66
N VAL A 87 17.32 12.35 -2.77
CA VAL A 87 16.84 11.29 -1.89
C VAL A 87 16.75 10.00 -2.68
N ALA A 88 17.26 8.90 -2.14
CA ALA A 88 17.25 7.64 -2.85
C ALA A 88 15.85 7.02 -2.85
N VAL A 89 15.31 6.80 -4.05
CA VAL A 89 14.12 5.97 -4.27
C VAL A 89 14.60 4.53 -4.52
N ARG A 90 14.02 3.57 -3.81
CA ARG A 90 14.38 2.15 -3.85
C ARG A 90 13.20 1.34 -4.38
N ALA A 91 13.49 0.28 -5.12
CA ALA A 91 12.47 -0.69 -5.48
C ALA A 91 11.92 -1.35 -4.21
N ILE A 92 10.60 -1.43 -4.09
CA ILE A 92 9.93 -1.99 -2.91
C ILE A 92 10.07 -3.52 -2.81
N ALA A 93 10.42 -4.19 -3.91
CA ALA A 93 10.69 -5.61 -3.99
C ALA A 93 11.49 -5.92 -5.27
N ASP A 94 12.03 -7.13 -5.38
CA ASP A 94 12.65 -7.61 -6.63
C ASP A 94 11.62 -7.60 -7.77
N GLY A 95 12.06 -7.24 -8.98
CA GLY A 95 11.17 -7.18 -10.13
C GLY A 95 11.88 -6.81 -11.43
N THR A 96 11.09 -6.65 -12.50
CA THR A 96 11.56 -6.24 -13.83
C THR A 96 11.01 -4.89 -14.18
N VAL A 97 11.86 -3.96 -14.61
CA VAL A 97 11.41 -2.67 -15.15
C VAL A 97 10.66 -2.91 -16.46
N THR A 98 9.39 -2.52 -16.51
CA THR A 98 8.49 -2.71 -17.66
C THR A 98 8.14 -1.41 -18.37
N ALA A 99 8.24 -0.27 -17.68
CA ALA A 99 8.16 1.05 -18.29
C ALA A 99 9.12 2.03 -17.60
N LEU A 100 9.60 3.00 -18.36
CA LEU A 100 10.47 4.07 -17.90
C LEU A 100 10.11 5.35 -18.64
N ARG A 101 10.05 6.46 -17.90
CA ARG A 101 10.07 7.81 -18.43
C ARG A 101 11.19 8.56 -17.74
N GLU A 102 12.12 9.06 -18.53
CA GLU A 102 13.31 9.79 -18.09
C GLU A 102 13.44 11.12 -18.85
N GLY A 103 14.21 12.05 -18.31
CA GLY A 103 14.55 13.32 -18.96
C GLY A 103 13.50 14.43 -18.81
N VAL A 104 12.48 14.26 -17.96
CA VAL A 104 11.62 15.36 -17.55
C VAL A 104 12.41 16.25 -16.60
N GLU A 105 12.54 17.53 -16.94
CA GLU A 105 13.20 18.53 -16.10
C GLU A 105 12.38 18.78 -14.82
N ASP A 106 13.06 19.07 -13.72
CA ASP A 106 12.40 19.51 -12.49
C ASP A 106 11.78 20.89 -12.73
N ILE A 107 10.49 21.03 -12.48
CA ILE A 107 9.77 22.28 -12.69
C ILE A 107 8.94 22.61 -11.46
N ASP A 108 8.97 23.89 -11.06
CA ASP A 108 8.03 24.44 -10.10
C ASP A 108 6.63 24.48 -10.73
N SER A 109 5.80 23.50 -10.35
CA SER A 109 4.41 23.38 -10.82
C SER A 109 3.54 24.58 -10.43
N GLY A 110 3.91 25.35 -9.39
CA GLY A 110 3.24 26.58 -9.01
C GLY A 110 3.43 27.72 -10.01
N ARG A 111 4.36 27.56 -10.97
CA ARG A 111 4.70 28.56 -11.99
C ARG A 111 4.27 28.16 -13.40
N LEU A 112 3.62 27.01 -13.54
CA LEU A 112 3.13 26.49 -14.81
C LEU A 112 1.61 26.62 -14.92
N ASP A 113 1.13 26.79 -16.16
CA ASP A 113 -0.28 26.58 -16.46
C ASP A 113 -0.62 25.10 -16.32
N LYS A 114 -1.71 24.75 -15.64
CA LYS A 114 -2.08 23.35 -15.35
C LYS A 114 -2.14 22.47 -16.60
N ASP A 115 -2.61 23.04 -17.70
CA ASP A 115 -2.76 22.35 -18.99
C ASP A 115 -1.39 21.99 -19.61
N SER A 116 -0.31 22.66 -19.20
CA SER A 116 1.04 22.38 -19.71
C SER A 116 1.65 21.08 -19.15
N LEU A 117 1.01 20.48 -18.15
CA LEU A 117 1.45 19.23 -17.51
C LEU A 117 0.63 18.01 -17.95
N GLU A 118 -0.35 18.17 -18.85
CA GLU A 118 -1.20 17.08 -19.33
C GLU A 118 -0.35 15.99 -20.03
N GLY A 119 -0.53 14.74 -19.61
CA GLY A 119 0.25 13.58 -20.04
C GLY A 119 1.64 13.45 -19.39
N ILE A 120 2.08 14.45 -18.62
CA ILE A 120 3.36 14.42 -17.89
C ILE A 120 3.16 14.24 -16.39
N GLU A 121 2.18 14.92 -15.78
CA GLU A 121 1.70 14.97 -14.37
C GLU A 121 2.58 14.40 -13.23
N CYS A 122 3.19 13.23 -13.39
CA CYS A 122 4.10 12.56 -12.45
C CYS A 122 5.62 12.74 -12.73
N GLY A 123 6.04 13.56 -13.71
CA GLY A 123 7.48 13.80 -13.96
C GLY A 123 8.25 12.55 -14.45
N ASN A 124 9.49 12.34 -14.03
CA ASN A 124 10.20 11.08 -14.31
C ASN A 124 9.50 9.90 -13.59
N GLY A 125 9.47 8.72 -14.21
CA GLY A 125 8.72 7.58 -13.65
C GLY A 125 9.25 6.23 -14.07
N ILE A 126 9.06 5.23 -13.24
CA ILE A 126 9.44 3.83 -13.46
C ILE A 126 8.26 2.93 -13.09
N LEU A 127 8.04 1.86 -13.84
CA LEU A 127 7.07 0.81 -13.51
C LEU A 127 7.80 -0.53 -13.43
N ILE A 128 7.67 -1.23 -12.32
CA ILE A 128 8.32 -2.50 -12.02
C ILE A 128 7.26 -3.59 -11.87
N ASP A 129 7.39 -4.68 -12.63
CA ASP A 129 6.59 -5.90 -12.48
C ASP A 129 7.25 -6.83 -11.46
N HIS A 130 6.50 -7.24 -10.44
CA HIS A 130 6.92 -8.12 -9.35
C HIS A 130 6.33 -9.53 -9.46
N ALA A 131 5.79 -9.90 -10.63
CA ALA A 131 5.09 -11.14 -10.92
C ALA A 131 3.72 -11.28 -10.21
N ASN A 132 2.95 -12.29 -10.64
CA ASN A 132 1.59 -12.57 -10.13
C ASN A 132 0.61 -11.38 -10.21
N GLY A 133 0.87 -10.44 -11.13
CA GLY A 133 0.04 -9.24 -11.34
C GLY A 133 0.37 -8.06 -10.41
N TRP A 134 1.42 -8.15 -9.59
CA TRP A 134 1.86 -7.05 -8.73
C TRP A 134 2.77 -6.08 -9.48
N GLN A 135 2.52 -4.78 -9.33
CA GLN A 135 3.31 -3.72 -9.94
C GLN A 135 3.55 -2.57 -8.96
N SER A 136 4.68 -1.88 -9.12
CA SER A 136 4.97 -0.59 -8.48
C SER A 136 5.49 0.43 -9.47
#